data_AF-A0A7V9Z6C4-F1
#
_entry.id   AF-A0A7V9Z6C4-F1
#
_cell.length_a   1.000
_cell.length_b   1.000
_cell.length_c   1.000
_cell.angle_alpha   90.00
_cell.angle_beta   90.00
_cell.angle_gamma   90.00
#
_symmetry.space_group_name_H-M   'P 1'
#
loop_
_entity.id
_entity.type
_entity.pdbx_description
1 polymer ?
#
loop_
_entity_poly.entity_id
_entity_poly.type
_entity_poly.pdbx_seq_one_letter_code
_entity_poly.pdbx_strand_id
1 'polypeptide(L)'
;MERRLTVGSLIKNKQRMEIAEFPSTMQSVIKIKQNNRPFQLLPISNELLLDIALKQEIPLDYKCRKGTCGRCAVEVLEGQNLLYRRTKRELEKSQNVNMRLACQARIK
;
A
#
# COMPACT_ATOMS: atom_id res chain seq x y z
N MET A 1 -15.44 41.95 44.14
CA MET A 1 -16.03 40.63 43.86
C MET A 1 -14.98 39.78 43.17
N GLU A 2 -14.24 39.02 43.96
CA GLU A 2 -13.31 37.99 43.47
C GLU A 2 -14.09 36.69 43.29
N ARG A 3 -13.97 36.03 42.14
CA ARG A 3 -14.21 34.58 42.03
C ARG A 3 -13.21 33.95 41.06
N ARG A 4 -12.17 33.36 41.65
CA ARG A 4 -11.32 32.33 41.07
C ARG A 4 -12.19 31.12 40.70
N LEU A 5 -12.02 30.58 39.51
CA LEU A 5 -12.34 29.19 39.21
C LEU A 5 -11.21 28.59 38.37
N THR A 6 -10.40 27.78 39.03
CA THR A 6 -9.49 26.76 38.47
C THR A 6 -10.29 25.55 38.03
N VAL A 7 -9.99 25.00 36.85
CA VAL A 7 -9.91 23.56 36.46
C VAL A 7 -9.80 23.56 34.92
N GLY A 8 -8.78 23.01 34.28
CA GLY A 8 -8.31 21.64 34.41
C GLY A 8 -8.83 20.85 33.21
N SER A 9 -8.03 20.74 32.14
CA SER A 9 -7.93 19.51 31.36
C SER A 9 -6.74 19.57 30.41
N LEU A 10 -5.75 18.76 30.79
CA LEU A 10 -4.66 18.24 29.99
C LEU A 10 -5.24 17.46 28.80
N ILE A 11 -4.98 17.90 27.57
CA ILE A 11 -5.05 17.02 26.40
C ILE A 11 -3.61 16.77 25.96
N LYS A 12 -3.04 15.69 26.49
CA LYS A 12 -1.78 15.11 26.04
C LYS A 12 -1.99 14.38 24.71
N ASN A 13 -1.00 14.53 23.83
CA ASN A 13 -0.48 13.54 22.89
C ASN A 13 -1.46 12.80 21.96
N LYS A 14 -1.18 12.87 20.65
CA LYS A 14 -0.44 11.77 19.99
C LYS A 14 -0.05 12.13 18.55
N GLN A 15 1.27 12.21 18.36
CA GLN A 15 1.99 11.71 17.20
C GLN A 15 1.50 12.23 15.84
N ARG A 16 2.02 13.41 15.50
CA ARG A 16 2.28 13.79 14.10
C ARG A 16 3.33 12.81 13.60
N MET A 17 2.87 11.74 12.94
CA MET A 17 3.71 10.69 12.38
C MET A 17 4.81 11.31 11.54
N GLU A 18 6.02 10.89 11.87
CA GLU A 18 7.25 11.14 11.14
C GLU A 18 7.01 10.80 9.67
N ILE A 19 7.22 11.80 8.81
CA ILE A 19 7.34 11.59 7.37
C ILE A 19 8.59 10.74 7.23
N ALA A 20 8.42 9.42 7.12
CA ALA A 20 9.51 8.51 6.86
C ALA A 20 10.15 8.92 5.53
N GLU A 21 11.32 9.55 5.63
CA GLU A 21 12.22 9.76 4.51
C GLU A 21 12.59 8.37 3.97
N PHE A 22 11.91 7.95 2.91
CA PHE A 22 12.19 6.68 2.25
C PHE A 22 13.56 6.78 1.58
N PRO A 23 14.52 5.89 1.89
CA PRO A 23 15.85 5.94 1.32
C PRO A 23 15.79 5.75 -0.20
N SER A 24 16.30 6.76 -0.89
CA SER A 24 16.41 6.91 -2.32
C SER A 24 17.49 5.99 -2.91
N THR A 25 17.24 4.69 -2.94
CA THR A 25 18.05 3.75 -3.71
C THR A 25 17.30 3.34 -4.98
N MET A 26 17.70 3.95 -6.11
CA MET A 26 17.33 3.61 -7.50
C MET A 26 15.81 3.58 -7.80
N GLN A 27 15.35 4.67 -8.42
CA GLN A 27 13.98 4.94 -8.87
C GLN A 27 13.44 3.87 -9.83
N SER A 28 13.02 2.73 -9.29
CA SER A 28 12.51 1.62 -10.09
C SER A 28 10.99 1.67 -10.07
N VAL A 29 10.36 2.47 -10.95
CA VAL A 29 8.88 2.57 -10.96
C VAL A 29 8.22 1.21 -11.23
N ILE A 30 7.19 0.87 -10.48
CA ILE A 30 6.33 -0.29 -10.79
C ILE A 30 5.14 0.22 -11.58
N LYS A 31 4.98 -0.31 -12.80
CA LYS A 31 3.78 -0.04 -13.62
C LYS A 31 2.84 -1.22 -13.51
N ILE A 32 1.61 -0.93 -13.10
CA ILE A 32 0.54 -1.90 -12.96
C ILE A 32 -0.68 -1.45 -13.75
N LYS A 33 -1.58 -2.38 -14.04
CA LYS A 33 -2.82 -2.10 -14.74
C LYS A 33 -3.97 -2.75 -13.98
N GLN A 34 -5.02 -1.99 -13.72
CA GLN A 34 -6.23 -2.47 -13.05
C GLN A 34 -7.46 -1.92 -13.75
N ASN A 35 -8.47 -2.75 -14.01
CA ASN A 35 -9.70 -2.33 -14.70
C ASN A 35 -9.42 -1.57 -16.01
N ASN A 36 -8.44 -2.05 -16.77
CA ASN A 36 -7.94 -1.43 -17.99
C ASN A 36 -7.30 -0.04 -17.83
N ARG A 37 -7.05 0.43 -16.60
CA ARG A 37 -6.35 1.68 -16.30
C ARG A 37 -4.91 1.39 -15.86
N PRO A 38 -3.89 1.97 -16.52
CA PRO A 38 -2.52 1.88 -16.05
C PRO A 38 -2.28 2.83 -14.88
N PHE A 39 -1.52 2.36 -13.90
CA PHE A 39 -1.07 3.10 -12.72
C PHE A 39 0.43 2.91 -12.55
N GLN A 40 1.07 3.90 -11.95
CA GLN A 40 2.50 3.88 -11.67
C GLN A 40 2.69 4.23 -10.20
N LEU A 41 3.50 3.45 -9.50
CA LEU A 41 3.80 3.67 -8.09
C LEU A 41 5.30 3.50 -7.84
N LEU A 42 5.79 4.23 -6.84
CA LEU A 42 7.18 4.07 -6.40
C LEU A 42 7.24 2.90 -5.42
N PRO A 43 8.03 1.85 -5.71
CA PRO A 43 8.18 0.75 -4.78
C PRO A 43 8.84 1.23 -3.49
N ILE A 44 8.31 0.76 -2.38
CA ILE A 44 8.88 0.94 -1.05
C ILE A 44 9.20 -0.45 -0.55
N SER A 45 10.46 -0.71 -0.23
CA SER A 45 10.91 -2.03 0.21
C SER A 45 10.17 -2.48 1.46
N ASN A 46 9.94 -3.79 1.54
CA ASN A 46 9.27 -4.48 2.65
C ASN A 46 7.77 -4.13 2.86
N GLU A 47 7.20 -3.28 2.01
CA GLU A 47 5.80 -2.86 2.08
C GLU A 47 4.89 -3.60 1.09
N LEU A 48 3.59 -3.53 1.33
CA LEU A 48 2.57 -4.09 0.44
C LEU A 48 2.26 -3.12 -0.70
N LEU A 49 2.13 -3.65 -1.92
CA LEU A 49 1.82 -2.86 -3.11
C LEU A 49 0.49 -2.09 -2.95
N LEU A 50 -0.51 -2.69 -2.31
CA LEU A 50 -1.76 -1.99 -1.97
C LEU A 50 -1.54 -0.84 -0.98
N ASP A 51 -0.71 -1.02 0.05
CA ASP A 51 -0.52 0.00 1.08
C ASP A 51 0.25 1.21 0.51
N ILE A 52 1.25 0.94 -0.33
CA ILE A 52 1.97 1.99 -1.07
C ILE A 52 1.03 2.72 -2.04
N ALA A 53 0.20 1.98 -2.79
CA ALA A 53 -0.78 2.60 -3.68
C ALA A 53 -1.71 3.54 -2.90
N LEU A 54 -2.17 3.13 -1.71
CA LEU A 54 -2.97 3.98 -0.83
C LEU A 54 -2.20 5.20 -0.30
N LYS A 55 -0.94 5.03 0.09
CA LYS A 55 -0.07 6.12 0.55
C LYS A 55 0.21 7.16 -0.54
N GLN A 56 0.29 6.71 -1.80
CA GLN A 56 0.48 7.56 -2.97
C GLN A 56 -0.85 8.04 -3.57
N GLU A 57 -1.96 7.83 -2.87
CA GLU A 57 -3.31 8.26 -3.28
C GLU A 57 -3.73 7.70 -4.65
N ILE A 58 -3.19 6.54 -5.03
CA ILE A 58 -3.52 5.85 -6.26
C ILE A 58 -4.87 5.16 -6.07
N PRO A 59 -5.87 5.42 -6.93
CA PRO A 59 -7.21 4.88 -6.79
C PRO A 59 -7.28 3.41 -7.23
N LEU A 60 -6.66 2.53 -6.45
CA LEU A 60 -6.71 1.09 -6.65
C LEU A 60 -8.03 0.54 -6.09
N ASP A 61 -8.72 -0.29 -6.85
CA ASP A 61 -9.93 -0.97 -6.36
C ASP A 61 -9.53 -2.08 -5.38
N TYR A 62 -9.98 -1.97 -4.13
CA TYR A 62 -9.81 -3.01 -3.13
C TYR A 62 -11.05 -3.08 -2.22
N LYS A 63 -11.40 -4.29 -1.80
CA LYS A 63 -12.46 -4.52 -0.80
C LYS A 63 -11.92 -5.13 0.49
N CYS A 64 -10.79 -5.83 0.41
CA CYS A 64 -10.23 -6.60 1.51
C CYS A 64 -8.71 -6.55 1.50
N ARG A 65 -8.10 -6.79 2.67
CA ARG A 65 -6.64 -6.93 2.82
C ARG A 65 -6.20 -8.39 3.06
N LYS A 66 -7.14 -9.33 3.08
CA LYS A 66 -6.88 -10.76 3.38
C LYS A 66 -6.52 -11.59 2.13
N GLY A 67 -6.69 -11.06 0.93
CA GLY A 67 -6.46 -11.81 -0.32
C GLY A 67 -7.56 -12.82 -0.71
N THR A 68 -8.73 -12.78 -0.07
CA THR A 68 -9.85 -13.70 -0.36
C THR A 68 -10.82 -13.18 -1.43
N CYS A 69 -10.96 -11.85 -1.55
CA CYS A 69 -11.93 -11.21 -2.42
C CYS A 69 -11.48 -11.09 -3.89
N GLY A 70 -10.18 -10.94 -4.14
CA GLY A 70 -9.62 -10.84 -5.50
C GLY A 70 -9.82 -9.49 -6.23
N ARG A 71 -10.53 -8.50 -5.65
CA ARG A 71 -10.78 -7.20 -6.32
C ARG A 71 -9.51 -6.37 -6.56
N CYS A 72 -8.57 -6.45 -5.64
CA CYS A 72 -7.24 -5.85 -5.75
C CYS A 72 -6.32 -6.59 -6.75
N ALA A 73 -6.88 -7.40 -7.64
CA ALA A 73 -6.11 -8.02 -8.71
C ALA A 73 -5.65 -6.94 -9.68
N VAL A 74 -4.33 -6.89 -9.89
CA VAL A 74 -3.68 -5.96 -10.79
C VAL A 74 -2.74 -6.75 -11.70
N GLU A 75 -2.63 -6.32 -12.94
CA GLU A 75 -1.67 -6.85 -13.89
C GLU A 75 -0.38 -6.05 -13.75
N VAL A 76 0.75 -6.71 -13.47
CA VAL A 76 2.05 -6.05 -13.36
C VAL A 76 2.65 -5.97 -14.75
N LEU A 77 2.75 -4.76 -15.29
CA LEU A 77 3.36 -4.50 -16.59
C LEU A 77 4.88 -4.40 -16.48
N GLU A 78 5.37 -3.70 -15.45
CA GLU A 78 6.80 -3.50 -15.19
C GLU A 78 7.09 -3.56 -13.69
N GLY A 79 8.29 -4.01 -13.32
CA GLY A 79 8.70 -4.13 -11.91
C GLY A 79 8.35 -5.47 -11.26
N GLN A 80 7.99 -6.51 -12.03
CA GLN A 80 7.72 -7.86 -11.50
C GLN A 80 8.88 -8.43 -10.67
N ASN A 81 10.13 -8.13 -11.04
CA ASN A 81 11.34 -8.59 -10.34
C ASN A 81 11.50 -7.95 -8.94
N LEU A 82 10.96 -6.73 -8.77
CA LEU A 82 10.98 -5.98 -7.52
C LEU A 82 9.96 -6.53 -6.51
N LEU A 83 9.08 -7.44 -6.94
CA LEU A 83 8.10 -8.07 -6.08
C LEU A 83 8.64 -9.41 -5.55
N TYR A 84 8.29 -9.73 -4.30
CA TYR A 84 8.49 -11.06 -3.73
C TYR A 84 7.68 -12.12 -4.50
N ARG A 85 8.05 -13.40 -4.32
CA ARG A 85 7.33 -14.52 -4.95
C ARG A 85 5.82 -14.46 -4.63
N ARG A 86 5.02 -14.95 -5.58
CA ARG A 86 3.56 -15.09 -5.40
C ARG A 86 3.26 -15.96 -4.19
N THR A 87 2.30 -15.53 -3.39
CA THR A 87 1.81 -16.30 -2.24
C THR A 87 0.90 -17.44 -2.69
N LYS A 88 0.72 -18.49 -1.88
CA LYS A 88 -0.19 -19.63 -2.19
C LYS A 88 -1.60 -19.14 -2.56
N ARG A 89 -2.13 -18.17 -1.81
CA ARG A 89 -3.45 -17.56 -2.08
C ARG A 89 -3.56 -16.88 -3.44
N GLU A 90 -2.47 -16.25 -3.92
CA GLU A 90 -2.46 -15.66 -5.25
C GLU A 90 -2.51 -16.73 -6.33
N LEU A 91 -1.75 -17.81 -6.16
CA LEU A 91 -1.71 -18.94 -7.08
C LEU A 91 -3.06 -19.66 -7.15
N GLU A 92 -3.76 -19.81 -6.02
CA GLU A 92 -5.09 -20.40 -5.97
C GLU A 92 -6.15 -19.55 -6.67
N LYS A 93 -6.02 -18.21 -6.63
CA LYS A 93 -6.98 -17.27 -7.22
C LYS A 93 -6.69 -16.95 -8.68
N SER A 94 -5.43 -17.02 -9.09
CA SER A 94 -5.05 -16.70 -10.46
C SER A 94 -3.85 -17.53 -10.90
N GLN A 95 -4.04 -18.31 -11.96
CA GLN A 95 -2.96 -19.01 -12.64
C GLN A 95 -2.16 -18.09 -13.57
N ASN A 96 -2.66 -16.88 -13.85
CA ASN A 96 -1.98 -15.92 -14.71
C ASN A 96 -0.69 -15.41 -14.05
N VAL A 97 0.41 -15.44 -14.80
CA VAL A 97 1.74 -15.05 -14.29
C VAL A 97 1.83 -13.54 -14.04
N ASN A 98 1.17 -12.76 -14.90
CA ASN A 98 1.18 -11.29 -14.84
C ASN A 98 0.13 -10.72 -13.88
N MET A 99 -0.85 -11.52 -13.44
CA MET A 99 -1.90 -11.06 -12.52
C MET A 99 -1.50 -11.34 -11.07
N ARG A 100 -1.54 -10.28 -10.25
CA ARG A 100 -1.13 -10.31 -8.85
C ARG A 100 -2.16 -9.64 -7.95
N LEU A 101 -2.25 -10.09 -6.71
CA LEU A 101 -3.11 -9.45 -5.72
C LEU A 101 -2.31 -8.36 -5.02
N ALA A 102 -2.65 -7.09 -5.24
CA ALA A 102 -1.96 -5.96 -4.62
C ALA A 102 -1.90 -6.05 -3.09
N CYS A 103 -2.92 -6.63 -2.44
CA CYS A 103 -2.94 -6.84 -0.99
C CYS A 103 -1.99 -7.93 -0.47
N GLN A 104 -1.48 -8.80 -1.33
CA GLN A 104 -0.53 -9.87 -0.99
C GLN A 104 0.85 -9.67 -1.63
N ALA A 105 0.94 -8.76 -2.60
CA ALA A 105 2.18 -8.43 -3.28
C ALA A 105 3.06 -7.54 -2.39
N ARG A 106 4.08 -8.16 -1.79
CA ARG A 106 5.15 -7.45 -1.09
C ARG A 106 6.26 -7.06 -2.05
N ILE A 107 6.80 -5.88 -1.82
CA ILE A 107 7.96 -5.34 -2.53
C ILE A 107 9.23 -5.75 -1.78
N LYS A 108 10.27 -6.11 -2.55
CA LYS A 108 11.60 -6.48 -2.04
C LYS A 108 12.38 -5.27 -1.54
#